data_AF-A0A958E9H7-F1
#
_entry.id   AF-A0A958E9H7-F1
#
_cell.length_a   1.000
_cell.length_b   1.000
_cell.length_c   1.000
_cell.angle_alpha   90.00
_cell.angle_beta   90.00
_cell.angle_gamma   90.00
#
_symmetry.space_group_name_H-M   'P 1'
#
loop_
_entity.id
_entity.type
_entity.pdbx_description
1 polymer ?
#
loop_
_entity_poly.entity_id
_entity_poly.type
_entity_poly.pdbx_seq_one_letter_code
_entity_poly.pdbx_strand_id
1 'polypeptide(L)' 'MLSRMIVSLWAVLIEISLWLMLVSGIVGGWRAGGIGGAIGGLVVAFILGSMFLGAFLVLEDIRKSVKAIEKQKQ' A
#
# COMPACT_ATOMS: atom_id res chain seq x y z
N MET A 1 -13.89 16.24 13.25
CA MET A 1 -13.42 14.97 13.88
C MET A 1 -13.72 13.76 12.98
N LEU A 2 -14.93 13.64 12.43
CA LEU A 2 -15.29 12.61 11.43
C LEU A 2 -14.37 12.57 10.19
N SER A 3 -14.03 13.73 9.60
CA SER A 3 -13.14 13.80 8.44
C SER A 3 -11.74 13.21 8.70
N ARG A 4 -11.18 13.43 9.90
CA ARG A 4 -9.88 12.86 10.28
C ARG A 4 -9.94 11.34 10.41
N MET A 5 -11.04 10.82 10.96
CA MET A 5 -11.28 9.39 11.11
C MET A 5 -11.43 8.71 9.74
N ILE A 6 -12.22 9.30 8.83
CA ILE A 6 -12.41 8.79 7.48
C ILE A 6 -11.07 8.69 6.74
N VAL A 7 -10.24 9.74 6.77
CA VAL A 7 -8.96 9.66 6.06
C VAL A 7 -7.99 8.65 6.72
N SER A 8 -8.01 8.52 8.05
CA SER A 8 -7.22 7.49 8.73
C SER A 8 -7.64 6.07 8.34
N LEU A 9 -8.95 5.83 8.18
CA LEU A 9 -9.46 4.54 7.71
C LEU A 9 -9.08 4.28 6.24
N TRP A 10 -9.13 5.31 5.40
CA TRP A 10 -8.68 5.21 4.01
C TRP A 10 -7.20 4.84 3.90
N ALA A 11 -6.34 5.45 4.72
CA ALA A 11 -4.93 5.11 4.78
C ALA A 11 -4.70 3.63 5.10
N VAL A 12 -5.39 3.12 6.14
CA VAL A 12 -5.31 1.71 6.53
C VAL A 12 -5.85 0.78 5.43
N LEU A 13 -6.95 1.17 4.77
CA LEU A 13 -7.51 0.39 3.66
C LEU A 13 -6.54 0.30 2.48
N ILE A 14 -5.87 1.39 2.11
CA ILE A 14 -4.88 1.41 1.04
C ILE A 14 -3.72 0.48 1.37
N GLU A 15 -3.22 0.55 2.61
CA GLU A 15 -2.14 -0.31 3.08
C GLU A 15 -2.52 -1.79 3.03
N ILE A 16 -3.68 -2.17 3.57
CA ILE A 16 -4.20 -3.54 3.51
C ILE A 16 -4.38 -4.00 2.06
N SER A 17 -4.89 -3.13 1.18
CA SER A 17 -5.11 -3.46 -0.24
C SER A 17 -3.80 -3.77 -0.94
N LEU A 18 -2.72 -3.04 -0.66
CA LEU A 18 -1.39 -3.31 -1.20
C LEU A 18 -0.84 -4.64 -0.72
N TRP A 19 -0.96 -4.93 0.58
CA TRP A 19 -0.55 -6.22 1.12
C TRP A 19 -1.30 -7.38 0.47
N LEU A 20 -2.62 -7.29 0.36
CA LEU A 20 -3.45 -8.30 -0.30
C LEU A 20 -3.08 -8.46 -1.78
N MET A 21 -2.75 -7.37 -2.48
CA MET A 21 -2.32 -7.40 -3.87
C MET A 21 -0.98 -8.13 -4.03
N LEU A 22 -0.01 -7.86 -3.16
CA LEU A 22 1.28 -8.55 -3.18
C LEU A 22 1.12 -10.04 -2.85
N VAL A 23 0.34 -10.38 -1.82
CA VAL A 23 0.07 -11.77 -1.44
C VAL A 23 -0.65 -12.51 -2.56
N SER A 24 -1.66 -11.90 -3.18
CA SER A 24 -2.38 -12.51 -4.30
C SER A 24 -1.49 -12.68 -5.54
N GLY A 25 -0.59 -11.73 -5.81
CA GLY A 25 0.44 -11.86 -6.85
C GLY A 25 1.38 -13.04 -6.61
N ILE A 26 1.85 -13.22 -5.37
CA ILE A 26 2.71 -14.34 -4.99
C ILE A 26 1.96 -15.67 -5.12
N VAL A 27 0.76 -15.78 -4.53
CA VAL A 27 -0.03 -17.02 -4.53
C VAL A 27 -0.49 -17.39 -5.94
N GLY A 28 -0.96 -16.40 -6.71
CA GLY A 28 -1.37 -16.59 -8.10
C GLY A 28 -0.20 -16.97 -8.99
N GLY A 29 0.92 -16.28 -8.85
CA GLY A 29 2.16 -16.58 -9.56
C GLY A 29 2.70 -17.98 -9.22
N TRP A 30 2.69 -18.36 -7.94
CA TRP A 30 3.13 -19.68 -7.49
C TRP A 30 2.30 -20.80 -8.13
N ARG A 31 0.97 -20.63 -8.19
CA ARG A 31 0.08 -21.61 -8.82
C ARG A 31 0.30 -21.73 -10.34
N ALA A 32 0.72 -20.66 -11.00
CA ALA A 32 0.92 -20.63 -12.45
C ALA A 32 2.29 -21.19 -12.89
N GLY A 33 3.35 -21.03 -12.08
CA GLY A 33 4.72 -21.36 -12.51
C GLY A 33 5.71 -21.67 -11.39
N GLY A 34 5.22 -22.09 -10.22
CA GLY A 34 6.05 -22.39 -9.04
C GLY A 34 6.85 -21.17 -8.58
N ILE A 35 8.10 -21.38 -8.20
CA ILE A 35 8.97 -20.30 -7.68
C ILE A 35 9.14 -19.17 -8.70
N GLY A 36 9.38 -19.50 -9.98
CA GLY A 36 9.57 -18.49 -11.04
C GLY A 36 8.31 -17.66 -11.28
N GLY A 37 7.15 -18.33 -11.29
CA GLY A 37 5.86 -17.66 -11.39
C GLY A 37 5.57 -16.76 -10.19
N ALA A 38 5.93 -17.18 -8.96
CA ALA A 38 5.74 -16.37 -7.76
C ALA A 38 6.59 -15.10 -7.76
N ILE A 39 7.85 -15.17 -8.20
CA ILE A 39 8.72 -14.00 -8.35
C ILE A 39 8.14 -13.06 -9.42
N GLY A 40 7.76 -13.59 -10.58
CA GLY A 40 7.14 -12.79 -11.65
C GLY A 40 5.83 -12.13 -11.20
N GLY A 41 4.97 -12.88 -10.49
CA GLY A 41 3.71 -12.39 -9.94
C GLY A 41 3.91 -11.29 -8.89
N LEU A 42 4.92 -11.42 -8.03
CA LEU A 42 5.29 -10.40 -7.04
C LEU A 42 5.76 -9.12 -7.74
N VAL A 43 6.62 -9.23 -8.76
CA VAL A 43 7.10 -8.08 -9.54
C VAL A 43 5.95 -7.36 -10.23
N VAL A 44 5.05 -8.08 -10.90
CA VAL A 44 3.89 -7.50 -11.58
C VAL A 44 2.94 -6.84 -10.57
N ALA A 45 2.64 -7.50 -9.46
CA ALA A 45 1.79 -6.96 -8.40
C ALA A 45 2.40 -5.69 -7.78
N PHE A 46 3.71 -5.66 -7.56
CA PHE A 46 4.41 -4.48 -7.06
C PHE A 46 4.33 -3.31 -8.05
N ILE A 47 4.60 -3.55 -9.33
CA ILE A 47 4.52 -2.51 -10.37
C ILE A 47 3.10 -1.94 -10.43
N LEU A 48 2.09 -2.78 -10.57
CA LEU A 48 0.70 -2.32 -10.64
C LEU A 48 0.27 -1.63 -9.33
N GLY A 49 0.59 -2.20 -8.17
CA GLY A 49 0.29 -1.59 -6.87
C GLY A 49 0.93 -0.21 -6.72
N SER A 50 2.20 -0.07 -7.12
CA SER A 50 2.90 1.23 -7.09
C SER A 50 2.31 2.24 -8.07
N MET A 51 1.89 1.82 -9.27
CA MET A 51 1.30 2.71 -10.27
C MET A 51 -0.06 3.24 -9.84
N PHE A 52 -0.93 2.40 -9.28
CA PHE A 52 -2.30 2.78 -8.92
C PHE A 52 -2.42 3.35 -7.50
N LEU A 53 -1.64 2.85 -6.55
CA LEU A 53 -1.75 3.22 -5.13
C LEU A 53 -0.54 4.03 -4.62
N GLY A 54 0.53 4.16 -5.40
CA GLY A 54 1.73 4.89 -4.98
C GLY A 54 1.49 6.37 -4.68
N ALA A 55 0.67 7.06 -5.49
CA ALA A 55 0.32 8.45 -5.21
C ALA A 55 -0.40 8.61 -3.86
N PHE A 56 -1.28 7.68 -3.51
CA PHE A 56 -1.99 7.72 -2.24
C PHE A 56 -1.09 7.40 -1.05
N LEU A 57 -0.12 6.48 -1.22
CA LEU A 57 0.90 6.21 -0.22
C LEU A 57 1.76 7.44 0.08
N VAL A 58 2.22 8.14 -0.96
CA VAL A 58 3.03 9.36 -0.79
C VAL A 58 2.23 10.44 -0.07
N LEU A 59 0.95 10.63 -0.40
CA LEU A 59 0.09 11.58 0.29
C LEU A 59 -0.11 11.23 1.78
N GLU A 60 -0.26 9.95 2.09
CA GLU A 60 -0.36 9.51 3.48
C GLU A 60 0.95 9.69 4.25
N ASP A 61 2.09 9.45 3.61
CA ASP A 61 3.41 9.64 4.22
C ASP A 61 3.71 11.11 4.51
N ILE A 62 3.39 12.00 3.57
CA ILE A 62 3.45 13.46 3.77
C ILE A 62 2.55 13.87 4.93
N ARG A 63 1.32 13.36 4.99
CA ARG A 63 0.37 13.67 6.07
C ARG A 63 0.90 13.22 7.43
N LYS A 64 1.46 12.01 7.52
CA LYS A 64 2.09 11.49 8.75
C LYS A 64 3.26 12.37 9.18
N SER A 65 4.11 12.75 8.23
CA SER A 65 5.26 13.65 8.46
C SER A 65 4.84 15.03 8.97
N VAL A 66 3.85 15.67 8.35
CA VAL A 66 3.33 16.97 8.78
C VAL A 66 2.75 16.89 10.20
N LYS A 67 1.96 15.85 10.52
CA LYS A 67 1.41 15.65 11.86
C LYS A 67 2.50 15.45 12.92
N ALA A 68 3.58 14.75 12.58
CA ALA A 68 4.71 14.57 13.50
C ALA A 68 5.39 15.91 13.81
N ILE A 69 5.56 16.77 12.80
CA ILE A 69 6.12 18.12 12.96
C ILE A 69 5.19 19.01 13.80
N GLU A 70 3.88 19.01 13.53
CA GLU A 70 2.90 19.76 14.34
C GLU A 70 2.96 19.37 15.82
N LYS A 71 3.10 18.07 16.11
CA LYS A 71 3.18 17.55 17.48
C LYS A 71 4.49 17.91 18.19
N GLN A 72 5.56 18.20 17.46
CA GLN A 72 6.84 18.68 18.02
C GLN A 72 6.85 20.19 18.26
N LYS A 73 5.99 20.95 17.56
CA LYS A 73 5.87 22.41 17.71
C LYS A 73 4.90 22.84 18.82
N GLN A 74 4.07 21.92 19.31
CA GLN A 74 3.22 22.10 20.50
C GLN A 74 3.95 21.60 21.75
#